data_AF-A0A1P8UP96-F1
#
_entry.id   AF-A0A1P8UP96-F1
#
_cell.length_a   1.000
_cell.length_b   1.000
_cell.length_c   1.000
_cell.angle_alpha   90.00
_cell.angle_beta   90.00
_cell.angle_gamma   90.00
#
_symmetry.space_group_name_H-M   'P 1'
#
loop_
_entity.id
_entity.type
_entity.pdbx_description
1 polymer ?
#
loop_
_entity_poly.entity_id
_entity_poly.type
_entity_poly.pdbx_seq_one_letter_code
_entity_poly.pdbx_strand_id
1 'polypeptide(L)'
;MFVKCNSTRHTVIGTLRRNHVYRLDDKSPKARKVIKTLTAGKRPVLSELSAEEAEKTGAQAIGLVYAEDVAPGEDDAEAGAQIAALTSQIEELTGQLDAAAADREKIAAERDALAGAVDEQKANAEDLAGKLEASTAKLEEVAAERDALAKQIAELSAAPGADKA
;
A
#
# COMPACT_ATOMS: atom_id res chain seq x y z
N MET A 1 5.88 -35.97 33.71
CA MET A 1 6.53 -37.12 33.05
C MET A 1 6.82 -36.79 31.59
N PHE A 2 7.85 -37.39 30.98
CA PHE A 2 8.18 -37.19 29.57
C PHE A 2 7.92 -38.47 28.76
N VAL A 3 7.27 -38.33 27.60
CA VAL A 3 7.00 -39.46 26.70
C VAL A 3 7.39 -39.12 25.27
N LYS A 4 8.16 -39.99 24.64
CA LYS A 4 8.45 -39.94 23.21
C LYS A 4 7.39 -40.71 22.44
N CYS A 5 6.81 -40.06 21.44
CA CYS A 5 5.82 -40.68 20.58
C CYS A 5 6.49 -41.39 19.40
N ASN A 6 6.40 -42.73 19.37
CA ASN A 6 7.00 -43.54 18.30
C ASN A 6 6.10 -43.67 17.07
N SER A 7 4.80 -43.37 17.23
CA SER A 7 3.82 -43.40 16.14
C SER A 7 2.71 -42.39 16.41
N THR A 8 2.33 -41.62 15.40
CA THR A 8 1.26 -40.62 15.51
C THR A 8 -0.06 -41.26 15.98
N ARG A 9 -0.69 -40.63 16.97
CA ARG A 9 -1.98 -41.04 17.55
C ARG A 9 -2.80 -39.82 17.92
N HIS A 10 -4.07 -39.85 17.53
CA HIS A 10 -5.08 -38.99 18.13
C HIS A 10 -5.54 -39.63 19.42
N THR A 11 -5.46 -38.87 20.51
CA THR A 11 -5.84 -39.33 21.83
C THR A 11 -6.75 -38.31 22.48
N VAL A 12 -7.36 -38.72 23.58
CA VAL A 12 -8.22 -37.87 24.40
C VAL A 12 -7.44 -36.68 24.99
N ILE A 13 -6.14 -36.82 25.23
CA ILE A 13 -5.28 -35.72 25.69
C ILE A 13 -4.76 -34.83 24.54
N GLY A 14 -5.08 -35.14 23.29
CA GLY A 14 -4.66 -34.41 22.09
C GLY A 14 -3.92 -35.27 21.06
N THR A 15 -3.34 -34.62 20.04
CA THR A 15 -2.66 -35.31 18.95
C THR A 15 -1.18 -35.48 19.23
N LEU A 16 -0.76 -36.72 19.47
CA LEU A 16 0.63 -37.10 19.66
C LEU A 16 1.25 -37.39 18.29
N ARG A 17 2.30 -36.65 17.92
CA ARG A 17 3.00 -36.75 16.63
C ARG A 17 4.24 -37.61 16.76
N ARG A 18 4.50 -38.45 15.76
CA ARG A 18 5.70 -39.29 15.70
C ARG A 18 6.98 -38.45 15.87
N ASN A 19 7.97 -39.03 16.56
CA ASN A 19 9.27 -38.45 16.89
C ASN A 19 9.25 -37.19 17.76
N HIS A 20 8.10 -36.80 18.32
CA HIS A 20 8.01 -35.70 19.28
C HIS A 20 8.06 -36.22 20.71
N VAL A 21 8.62 -35.41 21.61
CA VAL A 21 8.62 -35.65 23.05
C VAL A 21 7.62 -34.69 23.69
N TYR A 22 6.77 -35.23 24.55
CA TYR A 22 5.72 -34.49 25.23
C TYR A 22 5.98 -34.46 26.72
N ARG A 23 5.83 -33.28 27.32
CA ARG A 23 5.79 -33.11 28.76
C ARG A 23 4.33 -33.21 29.19
N LEU A 24 4.01 -34.23 29.98
CA LEU A 24 2.67 -34.48 30.48
C LEU A 24 2.65 -34.29 31.99
N ASP A 25 1.58 -33.69 32.50
CA ASP A 25 1.36 -33.55 33.93
C ASP A 25 1.10 -34.93 34.54
N ASP A 26 1.92 -35.30 35.52
CA ASP A 26 1.79 -36.56 36.24
C ASP A 26 0.59 -36.52 37.22
N LYS A 27 0.04 -35.35 37.52
CA LYS A 27 -1.14 -35.23 38.40
C LYS A 27 -2.46 -35.55 37.70
N SER A 28 -2.50 -35.62 36.37
CA SER A 28 -3.74 -35.89 35.62
C SER A 28 -4.04 -37.39 35.53
N PRO A 29 -5.12 -37.89 36.17
CA PRO A 29 -5.49 -39.31 36.13
C PRO A 29 -5.89 -39.77 34.71
N LYS A 30 -6.44 -38.87 33.90
CA LYS A 30 -6.78 -39.12 32.49
C LYS A 30 -5.51 -39.30 31.64
N ALA A 31 -4.51 -38.43 31.82
CA ALA A 31 -3.23 -38.55 31.13
C ALA A 31 -2.53 -39.86 31.48
N ARG A 32 -2.46 -40.22 32.77
CA ARG A 32 -1.90 -41.51 33.22
C ARG A 32 -2.59 -42.72 32.57
N LYS A 33 -3.92 -42.71 32.45
CA LYS A 33 -4.67 -43.79 31.80
C LYS A 33 -4.33 -43.94 30.32
N VAL A 34 -4.26 -42.82 29.59
CA VAL A 34 -3.91 -42.81 28.17
C VAL A 34 -2.47 -43.29 27.97
N ILE A 35 -1.53 -42.80 28.77
CA ILE A 35 -0.13 -43.17 28.66
C ILE A 35 0.06 -44.65 28.97
N LYS A 36 -0.49 -45.15 30.09
CA LYS A 36 -0.42 -46.57 30.47
C LYS A 36 -0.93 -47.50 29.37
N THR A 37 -1.95 -47.07 28.63
CA THR A 37 -2.50 -47.85 27.51
C THR A 37 -1.55 -47.85 26.32
N LEU A 38 -0.88 -46.72 26.04
CA LEU A 38 -0.02 -46.52 24.88
C LEU A 38 1.44 -46.96 25.11
N THR A 39 1.85 -47.15 26.36
CA THR A 39 3.14 -47.77 26.74
C THR A 39 3.03 -49.30 26.89
N ALA A 40 1.83 -49.87 26.91
CA ALA A 40 1.62 -51.31 27.03
C ALA A 40 1.83 -52.07 25.70
N GLY A 41 2.41 -53.28 25.79
CA GLY A 41 2.53 -54.24 24.67
C GLY A 41 3.94 -54.44 24.13
N LYS A 42 4.11 -55.39 23.19
CA LYS A 42 5.41 -55.74 22.58
C LYS A 42 5.98 -54.67 21.63
N ARG A 43 5.17 -53.68 21.22
CA ARG A 43 5.55 -52.53 20.39
C ARG A 43 4.89 -51.27 20.94
N PRO A 44 5.48 -50.64 21.95
CA PRO A 44 4.86 -49.50 22.63
C PRO A 44 4.81 -48.28 21.71
N VAL A 45 3.66 -47.61 21.71
CA VAL A 45 3.41 -46.40 20.92
C VAL A 45 4.07 -45.17 21.55
N LEU A 46 4.20 -45.18 22.88
CA LEU A 46 4.95 -44.21 23.66
C LEU A 46 6.12 -44.87 24.38
N SER A 47 7.26 -44.19 24.43
CA SER A 47 8.40 -44.55 25.27
C SER A 47 8.55 -43.51 26.39
N GLU A 48 8.55 -43.96 27.64
CA GLU A 48 8.85 -43.09 28.78
C GLU A 48 10.33 -42.69 28.73
N LEU A 49 10.60 -41.41 28.96
CA LEU A 49 11.96 -40.85 29.01
C LEU A 49 12.18 -40.19 30.36
N SER A 50 13.43 -40.22 30.84
CA SER A 50 13.88 -39.36 31.92
C SER A 50 13.99 -37.90 31.46
N ALA A 51 14.09 -36.96 32.41
CA ALA A 51 14.24 -35.55 32.09
C ALA A 51 15.52 -35.27 31.26
N GLU A 52 16.64 -35.92 31.62
CA GLU A 52 17.91 -35.78 30.90
C GLU A 52 17.85 -36.33 29.46
N GLU A 53 17.12 -37.42 29.24
CA GLU A 53 16.93 -37.99 27.91
C GLU A 53 15.99 -37.13 27.06
N ALA A 54 14.96 -36.53 27.67
CA ALA A 54 14.05 -35.63 26.99
C ALA A 54 14.78 -34.38 26.46
N GLU A 55 15.67 -33.79 27.26
CA GLU A 55 16.50 -32.64 26.85
C GLU A 55 17.49 -33.00 25.73
N LYS A 56 18.17 -34.15 25.82
CA LYS A 56 19.09 -34.64 24.77
C LYS A 56 18.38 -34.96 23.45
N THR A 57 17.09 -35.29 23.49
CA THR A 57 16.32 -35.58 22.28
C THR A 57 15.94 -34.30 21.50
N GLY A 58 16.17 -33.10 22.07
CA GLY A 58 16.07 -31.82 21.36
C GLY A 58 14.67 -31.47 20.82
N ALA A 59 13.64 -32.24 21.18
CA ALA A 59 12.27 -31.95 20.80
C ALA A 59 11.72 -30.91 21.78
N GLN A 60 11.32 -29.74 21.28
CA GLN A 60 10.51 -28.78 22.02
C GLN A 60 9.40 -29.56 22.75
N ALA A 61 9.46 -29.59 24.07
CA ALA A 61 8.47 -30.30 24.87
C ALA A 61 7.14 -29.55 24.73
N ILE A 62 6.31 -29.97 23.79
CA ILE A 62 4.97 -29.42 23.62
C ILE A 62 4.19 -29.80 24.88
N GLY A 63 3.84 -28.82 25.70
CA GLY A 63 2.95 -29.03 26.83
C GLY A 63 1.55 -29.35 26.30
N LEU A 64 1.14 -30.61 26.37
CA LEU A 64 -0.29 -30.93 26.22
C LEU A 64 -0.95 -30.79 27.58
N VAL A 65 -1.58 -29.64 27.78
CA VAL A 65 -2.53 -29.42 28.87
C VAL A 65 -3.94 -29.62 28.30
N TYR A 66 -4.82 -30.22 29.10
CA TYR A 66 -6.20 -30.47 28.72
C TYR A 66 -6.95 -29.14 28.66
N ALA A 67 -7.64 -28.85 27.55
CA ALA A 67 -8.24 -27.52 27.29
C ALA A 67 -9.24 -27.04 28.37
N GLU A 68 -9.83 -27.96 29.15
CA GLU A 68 -10.79 -27.63 30.22
C GLU A 68 -10.12 -27.28 31.57
N ASP A 69 -8.82 -27.55 31.73
CA ASP A 69 -8.07 -27.31 32.98
C ASP A 69 -7.15 -26.06 32.89
N VAL A 70 -7.24 -25.29 31.80
CA VAL A 70 -6.41 -24.11 31.54
C VAL A 70 -7.21 -22.87 31.94
N ALA A 71 -6.88 -22.26 33.08
CA ALA A 71 -7.18 -20.84 33.28
C ALA A 71 -6.42 -20.06 32.18
N PRO A 72 -7.02 -19.04 31.54
CA PRO A 72 -6.32 -18.26 30.51
C PRO A 72 -4.97 -17.82 31.07
N GLY A 73 -3.89 -18.27 30.43
CA GLY A 73 -2.55 -17.91 30.84
C GLY A 73 -2.33 -16.42 30.59
N GLU A 74 -1.46 -15.78 31.36
CA GLU A 74 -1.07 -14.38 31.11
C GLU A 74 -0.60 -14.18 29.65
N ASP A 75 0.00 -15.22 29.05
CA ASP A 75 0.42 -15.28 27.64
C ASP A 75 -0.75 -15.11 26.64
N ASP A 76 -1.94 -15.66 26.93
CA ASP A 76 -3.12 -15.54 26.05
C ASP A 76 -3.72 -14.12 26.12
N ALA A 77 -3.65 -13.49 27.30
CA ALA A 77 -4.09 -12.12 27.50
C ALA A 77 -3.15 -11.12 26.82
N GLU A 78 -1.84 -11.35 26.89
CA GLU A 78 -0.83 -10.53 26.21
C GLU A 78 -0.93 -10.67 24.69
N ALA A 79 -1.11 -11.89 24.17
CA ALA A 79 -1.37 -12.11 22.75
C ALA A 79 -2.66 -11.42 22.28
N GLY A 80 -3.73 -11.48 23.07
CA GLY A 80 -4.98 -10.77 22.78
C GLY A 80 -4.81 -9.25 22.74
N ALA A 81 -4.06 -8.69 23.69
CA ALA A 81 -3.75 -7.26 23.72
C ALA A 81 -2.89 -6.83 22.51
N GLN A 82 -1.91 -7.66 22.12
CA GLN A 82 -1.09 -7.41 20.94
C GLN A 82 -1.92 -7.46 19.65
N ILE A 83 -2.83 -8.42 19.52
CA ILE A 83 -3.74 -8.52 18.37
C ILE A 83 -4.66 -7.29 18.30
N ALA A 84 -5.19 -6.83 19.44
CA ALA A 84 -6.02 -5.63 19.48
C ALA A 84 -5.23 -4.37 19.08
N ALA A 85 -4.00 -4.24 19.56
CA ALA A 85 -3.11 -3.14 19.19
C ALA A 85 -2.77 -3.13 17.70
N LEU A 86 -2.46 -4.30 17.12
CA LEU A 86 -2.20 -4.43 15.68
C LEU A 86 -3.44 -4.14 14.84
N THR A 87 -4.61 -4.62 15.27
CA THR A 87 -5.89 -4.31 14.59
C THR A 87 -6.14 -2.80 14.56
N SER A 88 -5.96 -2.12 15.68
CA SER A 88 -6.09 -0.65 15.77
C SER A 88 -5.11 0.08 14.84
N GLN A 89 -3.85 -0.36 14.79
CA GLN A 89 -2.86 0.20 13.86
C GLN A 89 -3.23 -0.02 12.39
N ILE A 90 -3.78 -1.19 12.05
CA ILE A 90 -4.25 -1.48 10.69
C ILE A 90 -5.41 -0.56 10.31
N GLU A 91 -6.36 -0.35 11.21
CA GLU A 91 -7.49 0.57 10.98
C GLU A 91 -7.00 2.01 10.77
N GLU A 92 -6.06 2.49 11.59
CA GLU A 92 -5.47 3.82 11.44
C GLU A 92 -4.74 3.99 10.10
N LEU A 93 -3.88 3.02 9.74
CA LEU A 93 -3.15 3.05 8.47
C LEU A 93 -4.09 2.96 7.26
N THR A 94 -5.19 2.21 7.38
CA THR A 94 -6.22 2.15 6.34
C THR A 94 -6.88 3.51 6.14
N GLY A 95 -7.25 4.19 7.24
CA GLY A 95 -7.81 5.53 7.17
C GLY A 95 -6.85 6.57 6.56
N GLN A 96 -5.56 6.47 6.89
CA GLN A 96 -4.53 7.32 6.27
C GLN A 96 -4.37 7.05 4.77
N LEU A 97 -4.45 5.78 4.34
CA LEU A 97 -4.37 5.41 2.94
C LEU A 97 -5.56 5.96 2.13
N ASP A 98 -6.77 5.88 2.68
CA ASP A 98 -7.97 6.41 2.05
C ASP A 98 -7.91 7.94 1.91
N ALA A 99 -7.44 8.64 2.94
CA ALA A 99 -7.25 10.09 2.89
C ALA A 99 -6.21 10.48 1.83
N ALA A 100 -5.06 9.78 1.78
CA ALA A 100 -4.03 10.02 0.78
C ALA A 100 -4.51 9.74 -0.66
N ALA A 101 -5.38 8.75 -0.84
CA ALA A 101 -5.99 8.45 -2.13
C ALA A 101 -6.91 9.59 -2.60
N ALA A 102 -7.75 10.13 -1.70
CA ALA A 102 -8.61 11.27 -1.99
C ALA A 102 -7.81 12.54 -2.33
N ASP A 103 -6.74 12.83 -1.57
CA ASP A 103 -5.86 13.96 -1.85
C ASP A 103 -5.18 13.84 -3.21
N ARG A 104 -4.74 12.63 -3.57
CA ARG A 104 -4.14 12.36 -4.88
C ARG A 104 -5.14 12.58 -6.02
N GLU A 105 -6.39 12.17 -5.87
CA GLU A 105 -7.44 12.41 -6.87
C GLU A 105 -7.69 13.90 -7.05
N LYS A 106 -7.77 14.66 -5.95
CA LYS A 106 -7.92 16.11 -5.98
C LYS A 106 -6.75 16.80 -6.72
N ILE A 107 -5.50 16.42 -6.40
CA ILE A 107 -4.31 16.97 -7.06
C ILE A 107 -4.31 16.64 -8.57
N ALA A 108 -4.74 15.42 -8.94
CA ALA A 108 -4.83 15.04 -10.34
C ALA A 108 -5.85 15.91 -11.10
N ALA A 109 -7.01 16.16 -10.51
CA ALA A 109 -8.03 17.04 -11.10
C ALA A 109 -7.54 18.50 -11.22
N GLU A 110 -6.87 19.03 -10.20
CA GLU A 110 -6.28 20.38 -10.24
C GLU A 110 -5.22 20.51 -11.34
N ARG A 111 -4.36 19.49 -11.49
CA ARG A 111 -3.35 19.44 -12.57
C ARG A 111 -4.02 19.47 -13.95
N ASP A 112 -5.06 18.67 -14.14
CA ASP A 112 -5.75 18.59 -15.44
C ASP A 112 -6.46 19.91 -15.78
N ALA A 113 -7.06 20.56 -14.78
CA ALA A 113 -7.63 21.89 -14.94
C ALA A 113 -6.57 22.95 -15.31
N LEU A 114 -5.41 22.94 -14.63
CA LEU A 114 -4.30 23.84 -14.95
C LEU A 114 -3.74 23.60 -16.36
N ALA A 115 -3.62 22.34 -16.78
CA ALA A 115 -3.18 22.00 -18.14
C ALA A 115 -4.15 22.60 -19.18
N GLY A 116 -5.47 22.44 -18.98
CA GLY A 116 -6.48 23.05 -19.83
C GLY A 116 -6.38 24.58 -19.89
N ALA A 117 -6.17 25.23 -18.75
CA ALA A 117 -5.99 26.68 -18.69
C ALA A 117 -4.73 27.16 -19.43
N VAL A 118 -3.64 26.39 -19.37
CA VAL A 118 -2.41 26.69 -20.13
C VAL A 118 -2.64 26.57 -21.63
N ASP A 119 -3.38 25.56 -22.08
CA ASP A 119 -3.68 25.38 -23.49
C ASP A 119 -4.59 26.50 -24.02
N GLU A 120 -5.59 26.94 -23.23
CA GLU A 120 -6.43 28.10 -23.57
C GLU A 120 -5.61 29.39 -23.66
N GLN A 121 -4.68 29.62 -22.72
CA GLN A 121 -3.77 30.78 -22.75
C GLN A 121 -2.86 30.77 -23.98
N LYS A 122 -2.35 29.60 -24.39
CA LYS A 122 -1.55 29.48 -25.62
C LYS A 122 -2.37 29.81 -26.86
N ALA A 123 -3.59 29.28 -26.97
CA ALA A 123 -4.48 29.58 -28.10
C ALA A 123 -4.80 31.09 -28.17
N ASN A 124 -5.06 31.73 -27.03
CA ASN A 124 -5.26 33.17 -26.97
C ASN A 124 -4.01 33.97 -27.38
N ALA A 125 -2.82 33.52 -26.97
CA ALA A 125 -1.56 34.15 -27.37
C ALA A 125 -1.32 34.05 -28.88
N GLU A 126 -1.64 32.91 -29.50
CA GLU A 126 -1.56 32.70 -30.94
C GLU A 126 -2.54 33.59 -31.71
N ASP A 127 -3.79 33.70 -31.25
CA ASP A 127 -4.79 34.60 -31.85
C ASP A 127 -4.36 36.08 -31.76
N LEU A 128 -3.83 36.50 -30.60
CA LEU A 128 -3.31 37.86 -30.43
C LEU A 128 -2.09 38.14 -31.31
N ALA A 129 -1.19 37.16 -31.47
CA ALA A 129 -0.04 37.29 -32.38
C ALA A 129 -0.51 37.47 -33.83
N GLY A 130 -1.48 36.67 -34.29
CA GLY A 130 -2.06 36.82 -35.62
C GLY A 130 -2.74 38.18 -35.84
N LYS A 131 -3.48 38.68 -34.84
CA LYS A 131 -4.08 40.03 -34.88
C LYS A 131 -3.03 41.14 -34.95
N LEU A 132 -1.90 40.97 -34.25
CA LEU A 132 -0.79 41.91 -34.27
C LEU A 132 -0.14 41.95 -35.65
N GLU A 133 0.15 40.79 -36.26
CA GLU A 133 0.69 40.69 -37.61
C GLU A 133 -0.23 41.37 -38.64
N ALA A 134 -1.53 41.07 -38.59
CA ALA A 134 -2.52 41.69 -39.49
C ALA A 134 -2.60 43.21 -39.32
N SER A 135 -2.45 43.71 -38.09
CA SER A 135 -2.48 45.16 -37.82
C SER A 135 -1.21 45.84 -38.32
N THR A 136 -0.05 45.19 -38.17
CA THR A 136 1.23 45.67 -38.70
C THR A 136 1.19 45.77 -40.22
N ALA A 137 0.69 44.75 -40.91
CA ALA A 137 0.55 44.77 -42.37
C ALA A 137 -0.33 45.93 -42.87
N LYS A 138 -1.44 46.20 -42.17
CA LYS A 138 -2.31 47.36 -42.48
C LYS A 138 -1.62 48.70 -42.25
N LEU A 139 -0.80 48.82 -41.21
CA LEU A 139 -0.03 50.04 -40.96
C LEU A 139 1.00 50.29 -42.06
N GLU A 140 1.66 49.24 -42.55
CA GLU A 140 2.59 49.32 -43.68
C GLU A 140 1.89 49.74 -44.97
N GLU A 141 0.70 49.20 -45.25
CA GLU A 141 -0.14 49.59 -46.40
C GLU A 141 -0.52 51.08 -46.33
N VAL A 142 -1.06 51.53 -45.20
CA VAL A 142 -1.43 52.95 -45.00
C VAL A 142 -0.21 53.87 -45.10
N ALA A 143 0.95 53.45 -44.61
CA ALA A 143 2.19 54.22 -44.74
C ALA A 143 2.61 54.35 -46.21
N ALA A 144 2.53 53.27 -46.99
CA ALA A 144 2.83 53.29 -48.42
C ALA A 144 1.86 54.19 -49.21
N GLU A 145 0.55 54.12 -48.90
CA GLU A 145 -0.45 55.00 -49.51
C GLU A 145 -0.18 56.48 -49.19
N ARG A 146 0.13 56.79 -47.92
CA ARG A 146 0.51 58.14 -47.50
C ARG A 146 1.70 58.66 -48.31
N ASP A 147 2.74 57.85 -48.48
CA ASP A 147 3.95 58.24 -49.21
C ASP A 147 3.67 58.46 -50.70
N ALA A 148 2.82 57.61 -51.30
CA ALA A 148 2.36 57.79 -52.67
C ALA A 148 1.57 59.09 -52.86
N LEU A 149 0.63 59.40 -51.95
CA LEU A 149 -0.14 60.64 -51.97
C LEU A 149 0.76 61.87 -51.76
N ALA A 150 1.71 61.81 -50.83
CA ALA A 150 2.67 62.90 -50.61
C ALA A 150 3.48 63.20 -51.87
N LYS A 151 3.89 62.15 -52.60
CA LYS A 151 4.58 62.30 -53.89
C LYS A 151 3.69 62.94 -54.95
N GLN A 152 2.43 62.51 -55.08
CA GLN A 152 1.48 63.12 -56.03
C GLN A 152 1.24 64.60 -55.72
N ILE A 153 1.10 64.98 -54.45
CA ILE A 153 0.96 66.38 -54.04
C ILE A 153 2.22 67.17 -54.41
N ALA A 154 3.42 66.63 -54.17
CA ALA A 154 4.67 67.26 -54.55
C ALA A 154 4.78 67.48 -56.08
N GLU A 155 4.38 66.49 -56.88
CA GLU A 155 4.34 66.60 -58.34
C GLU A 155 3.34 67.66 -58.84
N LEU A 156 2.12 67.68 -58.28
CA LEU A 156 1.08 68.66 -58.64
C LEU A 156 1.45 70.09 -58.24
N SER A 157 2.12 70.27 -57.10
CA SER A 157 2.57 71.58 -56.61
C SER A 157 3.84 72.09 -57.31
N ALA A 158 4.67 71.19 -57.85
CA ALA A 158 5.84 71.53 -58.64
C ALA A 158 5.50 71.86 -60.11
N ALA A 159 4.28 71.54 -60.58
CA ALA A 159 3.82 71.94 -61.90
C ALA A 159 3.61 73.47 -61.93
N PRO A 160 4.44 74.25 -62.65
CA PRO A 160 4.24 75.69 -62.76
C PRO A 160 2.94 75.96 -63.52
N GLY A 161 2.15 76.92 -63.07
CA GLY A 161 0.88 77.29 -63.68
C GLY A 161 1.00 77.49 -65.20
N ALA A 162 0.41 76.57 -65.95
CA ALA A 162 -0.35 76.94 -67.13
C ALA A 162 -1.69 77.49 -66.58
N ASP A 163 -2.09 78.74 -66.72
CA ASP A 163 -1.86 79.70 -67.79
C ASP A 163 -1.98 81.11 -67.18
N LYS A 164 -0.93 81.92 -67.35
CA LYS A 164 -1.10 83.38 -67.50
C LYS A 164 -0.97 83.64 -68.99
N ALA A 165 -2.09 83.69 -69.70
CA ALA A 165 -2.21 84.28 -71.03
C ALA A 165 -3.66 84.72 -71.24
#